data_AF-A0A1U7DVA0-F1
#
_entry.id   AF-A0A1U7DVA0-F1
#
_cell.length_a   1.000
_cell.length_b   1.000
_cell.length_c   1.000
_cell.angle_alpha   90.00
_cell.angle_beta   90.00
_cell.angle_gamma   90.00
#
_symmetry.space_group_name_H-M   'P 1'
#
loop_
_entity.id
_entity.type
_entity.pdbx_description
1 polymer ?
#
loop_
_entity_poly.entity_id
_entity_poly.type
_entity_poly.pdbx_seq_one_letter_code
_entity_poly.pdbx_strand_id
1 'polypeptide(L)'
;MGLELVIFIAAILLGIFIYWRESQSNSLYRFFNKIFNSKELQMKPSNKKGFVYKQSFLPRLVYVVGLFLIVGLAIQFISPFEIFTSYNGISAFSSISAGTLIGTYVASFVLKSGKVIEEKSDSLEDIVKDTIEKGKDIIEDIKSNNEEDLKEDVNKESSAKPKKSARERLKDKGYLK
;
A
#
# COMPACT_ATOMS: atom_id res chain seq x y z
N MET A 1 -22.02 -17.73 -0.17
CA MET A 1 -20.62 -17.92 0.26
C MET A 1 -19.67 -18.23 -0.89
N GLY A 2 -19.72 -19.41 -1.55
CA GLY A 2 -18.72 -19.78 -2.58
C GLY A 2 -18.71 -18.86 -3.82
N LEU A 3 -19.88 -18.67 -4.45
CA LEU A 3 -20.02 -17.82 -5.64
C LEU A 3 -19.73 -16.34 -5.36
N GLU A 4 -20.14 -15.83 -4.19
CA GLU A 4 -19.85 -14.46 -3.75
C GLU A 4 -18.35 -14.21 -3.60
N LEU A 5 -17.62 -15.19 -3.06
CA LEU A 5 -16.16 -15.12 -2.91
C LEU A 5 -15.46 -15.13 -4.27
N VAL A 6 -15.94 -15.94 -5.22
CA VAL A 6 -15.43 -15.93 -6.61
C VAL A 6 -15.67 -14.57 -7.26
N ILE A 7 -16.87 -14.00 -7.13
CA ILE A 7 -17.20 -12.66 -7.64
C ILE A 7 -16.28 -11.61 -7.00
N PHE A 8 -16.06 -11.69 -5.70
CA PHE A 8 -15.22 -10.74 -4.98
C PHE A 8 -13.76 -10.78 -5.45
N ILE A 9 -13.18 -11.98 -5.61
CA ILE A 9 -11.82 -12.15 -6.15
C ILE A 9 -11.75 -11.64 -7.60
N ALA A 10 -12.73 -11.98 -8.43
CA ALA A 10 -12.82 -11.48 -9.80
C ALA A 10 -12.91 -9.95 -9.85
N ALA A 11 -13.63 -9.34 -8.91
CA ALA A 11 -13.72 -7.89 -8.79
C ALA A 11 -12.40 -7.23 -8.39
N ILE A 12 -11.60 -7.86 -7.52
CA ILE A 12 -10.24 -7.39 -7.20
C ILE A 12 -9.37 -7.39 -8.46
N LEU A 13 -9.37 -8.50 -9.20
CA LEU A 13 -8.63 -8.62 -10.45
C LEU A 13 -9.09 -7.58 -11.49
N LEU A 14 -10.41 -7.37 -11.59
CA LEU A 14 -11.00 -6.33 -12.44
C LEU A 14 -10.52 -4.93 -12.03
N GLY A 15 -10.50 -4.64 -10.72
CA GLY A 15 -9.98 -3.37 -10.20
C GLY A 15 -8.52 -3.14 -10.54
N ILE A 16 -7.69 -4.19 -10.44
CA ILE A 16 -6.27 -4.13 -10.84
C ILE A 16 -6.16 -3.86 -12.35
N PHE A 17 -6.93 -4.59 -13.15
CA PHE A 17 -6.93 -4.45 -14.60
C PHE A 17 -7.38 -3.06 -15.06
N ILE A 18 -8.46 -2.51 -14.47
CA ILE A 18 -8.95 -1.16 -14.77
C ILE A 18 -7.89 -0.12 -14.42
N TYR A 19 -7.27 -0.23 -13.23
CA TYR A 19 -6.22 0.70 -12.81
C TYR A 19 -5.02 0.66 -13.75
N TRP A 20 -4.57 -0.54 -14.14
CA TRP A 20 -3.46 -0.70 -15.09
C TRP A 20 -3.82 -0.14 -16.47
N ARG A 21 -4.98 -0.49 -17.03
CA ARG A 21 -5.44 0.02 -18.33
C ARG A 21 -5.49 1.54 -18.35
N GLU A 22 -6.04 2.14 -17.30
CA GLU A 22 -6.15 3.60 -17.18
C GLU A 22 -4.79 4.28 -16.97
N SER A 23 -3.84 3.60 -16.34
CA SER A 23 -2.47 4.10 -16.18
C SER A 23 -1.72 4.25 -17.52
N GLN A 24 -2.08 3.41 -18.51
CA GLN A 24 -1.53 3.45 -19.87
C GLN A 24 -2.24 4.51 -20.72
N SER A 25 -3.57 4.64 -20.62
CA SER A 25 -4.37 5.61 -21.37
C SER A 25 -5.54 6.17 -20.56
N ASN A 26 -5.68 7.49 -20.56
CA ASN A 26 -6.78 8.22 -19.91
C ASN A 26 -7.68 8.96 -20.91
N SER A 27 -7.77 8.47 -22.16
CA SER A 27 -8.55 9.10 -23.23
C SER A 27 -10.02 9.29 -22.85
N LEU A 28 -10.64 8.25 -22.25
CA LEU A 28 -12.05 8.30 -21.84
C LEU A 28 -12.29 9.39 -20.79
N TYR A 29 -11.43 9.47 -19.76
CA TYR A 29 -11.53 10.53 -18.75
C TYR A 29 -11.34 11.92 -19.36
N ARG A 30 -10.39 12.10 -20.28
CA ARG A 30 -10.19 13.37 -20.98
C ARG A 30 -11.41 13.80 -21.80
N PHE A 31 -12.07 12.84 -22.45
CA PHE A 31 -13.28 13.10 -23.21
C PHE A 31 -14.38 13.68 -22.32
N PHE A 32 -14.70 13.01 -21.20
CA PHE A 32 -15.66 13.53 -20.24
C PHE A 32 -15.21 14.85 -19.61
N ASN A 33 -13.92 15.00 -19.29
CA ASN A 33 -13.40 16.25 -18.77
C ASN A 33 -13.60 17.41 -19.77
N LYS A 34 -13.47 17.18 -21.08
CA LYS A 34 -13.68 18.18 -22.13
C LYS A 34 -15.16 18.54 -22.29
N ILE A 35 -16.07 17.59 -22.08
CA ILE A 35 -17.53 17.82 -22.13
C ILE A 35 -17.99 18.65 -20.93
N PHE A 36 -17.52 18.32 -19.73
CA PHE A 36 -18.05 18.92 -18.50
C PHE A 36 -17.31 20.18 -18.03
N ASN A 37 -16.10 20.46 -18.53
CA ASN A 37 -15.31 21.61 -18.09
C ASN A 37 -15.02 22.62 -19.21
N SER A 38 -15.01 23.89 -18.85
CA SER A 38 -14.55 25.00 -19.71
C SER A 38 -13.07 24.83 -20.09
N LYS A 39 -12.63 25.48 -21.18
CA LYS A 39 -11.24 25.37 -21.69
C LYS A 39 -10.18 25.68 -20.62
N GLU A 40 -10.50 26.55 -19.67
CA GLU A 40 -9.60 26.96 -18.58
C GLU A 40 -9.48 25.90 -17.48
N LEU A 41 -10.55 25.14 -17.24
CA LEU A 41 -10.61 24.07 -16.23
C LEU A 41 -10.32 22.68 -16.83
N GLN A 42 -9.95 22.62 -18.12
CA GLN A 42 -9.62 21.36 -18.77
C GLN A 42 -8.29 20.79 -18.29
N MET A 43 -8.25 19.47 -18.17
CA MET A 43 -7.06 18.76 -17.74
C MET A 43 -5.93 18.90 -18.79
N LYS A 44 -4.73 19.30 -18.33
CA LYS A 44 -3.55 19.45 -19.18
C LYS A 44 -3.20 18.16 -19.95
N PRO A 45 -2.65 18.24 -21.18
CA PRO A 45 -2.23 17.08 -21.97
C PRO A 45 -1.26 16.14 -21.24
N SER A 46 -0.36 16.68 -20.42
CA SER A 46 0.62 15.90 -19.66
C SER A 46 0.05 15.16 -18.44
N ASN A 47 -1.15 15.50 -17.98
CA ASN A 47 -1.73 14.90 -16.79
C ASN A 47 -2.39 13.54 -17.11
N LYS A 48 -1.89 12.48 -16.48
CA LYS A 48 -2.41 11.10 -16.63
C LYS A 48 -3.59 10.77 -15.69
N LYS A 49 -4.12 11.72 -14.91
CA LYS A 49 -5.24 11.50 -14.00
C LYS A 49 -6.45 10.91 -14.75
N GLY A 50 -7.12 9.97 -14.09
CA GLY A 50 -8.30 9.27 -14.60
C GLY A 50 -9.41 9.17 -13.55
N PHE A 51 -10.40 8.32 -13.80
CA PHE A 51 -11.45 7.98 -12.85
C PHE A 51 -10.88 7.27 -11.62
N VAL A 52 -9.89 6.40 -11.81
CA VAL A 52 -9.29 5.60 -10.76
C VAL A 52 -7.80 5.92 -10.61
N TYR A 53 -7.07 5.98 -11.73
CA TYR A 53 -5.63 6.23 -11.73
C TYR A 53 -5.29 7.65 -11.25
N LYS A 54 -4.43 7.74 -10.22
CA LYS A 54 -4.05 8.99 -9.52
C LYS A 54 -5.24 9.79 -8.94
N GLN A 55 -6.42 9.20 -8.81
CA GLN A 55 -7.58 9.83 -8.18
C GLN A 55 -7.53 9.68 -6.66
N SER A 56 -7.99 10.70 -5.92
CA SER A 56 -8.24 10.60 -4.48
C SER A 56 -9.39 9.63 -4.19
N PHE A 57 -9.52 9.20 -2.92
CA PHE A 57 -10.49 8.18 -2.53
C PHE A 57 -11.94 8.57 -2.86
N LEU A 58 -12.37 9.77 -2.45
CA LEU A 58 -13.77 10.18 -2.57
C LEU A 58 -14.28 10.16 -4.03
N PRO A 59 -13.63 10.83 -5.00
CA PRO A 59 -14.10 10.77 -6.37
C PRO A 59 -13.97 9.38 -6.97
N ARG A 60 -12.91 8.62 -6.61
CA ARG A 60 -12.74 7.25 -7.07
C ARG A 60 -13.91 6.37 -6.63
N LEU A 61 -14.33 6.49 -5.38
CA LEU A 61 -15.50 5.79 -4.84
C LEU A 61 -16.75 6.15 -5.63
N VAL A 62 -16.99 7.45 -5.85
CA VAL A 62 -18.15 7.92 -6.62
C VAL A 62 -18.14 7.37 -8.05
N TYR A 63 -16.98 7.39 -8.73
CA TYR A 63 -16.89 6.89 -10.09
C TYR A 63 -17.06 5.37 -10.19
N VAL A 64 -16.44 4.60 -9.29
CA VAL A 64 -16.56 3.14 -9.30
C VAL A 64 -17.97 2.70 -8.95
N VAL A 65 -18.52 3.20 -7.84
CA VAL A 65 -19.88 2.85 -7.39
C VAL A 65 -20.91 3.36 -8.40
N GLY A 66 -20.76 4.60 -8.88
CA GLY A 66 -21.63 5.19 -9.90
C GLY A 66 -21.63 4.40 -11.20
N LEU A 67 -20.48 3.94 -11.67
CA LEU A 67 -20.37 3.09 -12.86
C LEU A 67 -21.13 1.76 -12.67
N PHE A 68 -20.93 1.08 -11.54
CA PHE A 68 -21.64 -0.17 -11.28
C PHE A 68 -23.15 0.04 -11.05
N LEU A 69 -23.56 1.19 -10.51
CA LEU A 69 -24.98 1.54 -10.41
C LEU A 69 -25.61 1.70 -11.78
N ILE A 70 -24.98 2.47 -12.68
CA ILE A 70 -25.48 2.68 -14.04
C ILE A 70 -25.53 1.36 -14.80
N VAL A 71 -24.47 0.56 -14.73
CA VAL A 71 -24.40 -0.76 -15.38
C VAL A 71 -25.44 -1.72 -14.80
N GLY A 72 -25.56 -1.79 -13.47
CA GLY A 72 -26.55 -2.62 -12.79
C GLY A 72 -27.98 -2.24 -13.16
N LEU A 73 -28.28 -0.94 -13.23
CA LEU A 73 -29.61 -0.46 -13.63
C LEU A 73 -29.89 -0.81 -15.09
N ALA A 74 -28.93 -0.58 -15.99
CA ALA A 74 -29.07 -0.93 -17.40
C ALA A 74 -29.34 -2.44 -17.57
N ILE A 75 -28.61 -3.30 -16.86
CA ILE A 75 -28.85 -4.76 -16.90
C ILE A 75 -30.25 -5.09 -16.37
N GLN A 76 -30.67 -4.53 -15.24
CA GLN A 76 -31.99 -4.79 -14.66
C GLN A 76 -33.15 -4.33 -15.57
N PHE A 77 -32.95 -3.28 -16.38
CA PHE A 77 -33.96 -2.84 -17.36
C PHE A 77 -33.99 -3.70 -18.63
N ILE A 78 -32.84 -4.21 -19.08
CA ILE A 78 -32.72 -4.98 -20.33
C ILE A 78 -33.03 -6.47 -20.09
N SER A 79 -32.83 -6.97 -18.88
CA SER A 79 -32.92 -8.37 -18.53
C SER A 79 -33.92 -8.61 -17.39
N PRO A 80 -34.41 -9.85 -17.20
CA PRO A 80 -35.28 -10.18 -16.07
C PRO A 80 -34.53 -10.28 -14.72
N PHE A 81 -33.26 -9.84 -14.63
CA PHE A 81 -32.46 -9.97 -13.42
C PHE A 81 -32.76 -8.87 -12.40
N GLU A 82 -33.12 -9.30 -11.20
CA GLU A 82 -33.44 -8.45 -10.05
C GLU A 82 -32.20 -8.06 -9.23
N ILE A 83 -31.38 -7.15 -9.77
CA ILE A 83 -30.10 -6.77 -9.14
C ILE A 83 -30.31 -5.96 -7.85
N PHE A 84 -31.23 -5.00 -7.83
CA PHE A 84 -31.43 -4.11 -6.67
C PHE A 84 -32.60 -4.49 -5.76
N THR A 85 -33.40 -5.49 -6.13
CA THR A 85 -34.54 -5.96 -5.32
C THR A 85 -34.25 -7.26 -4.59
N SER A 86 -33.25 -8.04 -5.03
CA SER A 86 -32.87 -9.31 -4.40
C SER A 86 -31.65 -9.18 -3.49
N TYR A 87 -31.60 -10.00 -2.44
CA TYR A 87 -30.45 -10.08 -1.53
C TYR A 87 -29.15 -10.44 -2.27
N ASN A 88 -29.21 -11.44 -3.17
CA ASN A 88 -28.04 -11.89 -3.92
C ASN A 88 -27.51 -10.81 -4.88
N GLY A 89 -28.41 -10.04 -5.51
CA GLY A 89 -28.04 -8.95 -6.40
C GLY A 89 -27.36 -7.79 -5.65
N ILE A 90 -27.91 -7.39 -4.50
CA ILE A 90 -27.32 -6.35 -3.65
C ILE A 90 -25.96 -6.81 -3.08
N SER A 91 -25.88 -8.07 -2.62
CA SER A 91 -24.63 -8.69 -2.15
C SER A 91 -23.56 -8.69 -3.24
N ALA A 92 -23.92 -9.11 -4.47
CA ALA A 92 -23.02 -9.10 -5.61
C ALA A 92 -22.59 -7.68 -5.99
N PHE A 93 -23.50 -6.71 -6.02
CA PHE A 93 -23.19 -5.30 -6.29
C PHE A 93 -22.21 -4.72 -5.28
N SER A 94 -22.45 -4.96 -3.99
CA SER A 94 -21.56 -4.54 -2.90
C SER A 94 -20.18 -5.18 -3.03
N SER A 95 -20.14 -6.49 -3.26
CA SER A 95 -18.89 -7.26 -3.40
C SER A 95 -18.08 -6.80 -4.61
N ILE A 96 -18.72 -6.57 -5.75
CA ILE A 96 -18.05 -6.08 -6.97
C ILE A 96 -17.51 -4.67 -6.75
N SER A 97 -18.30 -3.79 -6.16
CA SER A 97 -17.89 -2.40 -5.90
C SER A 97 -16.72 -2.33 -4.92
N ALA A 98 -16.83 -3.03 -3.79
CA ALA A 98 -15.78 -3.08 -2.77
C ALA A 98 -14.52 -3.79 -3.28
N GLY A 99 -14.68 -4.94 -3.93
CA GLY A 99 -13.56 -5.71 -4.51
C GLY A 99 -12.81 -4.90 -5.56
N THR A 100 -13.53 -4.21 -6.45
CA THR A 100 -12.93 -3.32 -7.45
C THR A 100 -12.14 -2.20 -6.76
N LEU A 101 -12.72 -1.52 -5.77
CA LEU A 101 -12.02 -0.47 -5.02
C LEU A 101 -10.72 -1.00 -4.39
N ILE A 102 -10.79 -2.14 -3.70
CA ILE A 102 -9.61 -2.80 -3.11
C ILE A 102 -8.56 -3.10 -4.18
N GLY A 103 -8.97 -3.71 -5.31
CA GLY A 103 -8.09 -4.01 -6.43
C GLY A 103 -7.36 -2.78 -6.98
N THR A 104 -8.03 -1.63 -7.03
CA THR A 104 -7.38 -0.40 -7.50
C THR A 104 -6.31 0.13 -6.53
N TYR A 105 -6.46 -0.12 -5.24
CA TYR A 105 -5.43 0.22 -4.24
C TYR A 105 -4.26 -0.76 -4.29
N VAL A 106 -4.55 -2.06 -4.43
CA VAL A 106 -3.51 -3.08 -4.65
C VAL A 106 -2.68 -2.72 -5.88
N ALA A 107 -3.31 -2.38 -7.01
CA ALA A 107 -2.60 -1.95 -8.21
C ALA A 107 -1.81 -0.65 -8.00
N SER A 108 -2.37 0.32 -7.30
CA SER A 108 -1.65 1.55 -6.95
C SER A 108 -0.43 1.29 -6.09
N PHE A 109 -0.46 0.28 -5.23
CA PHE A 109 0.68 -0.12 -4.40
C PHE A 109 1.74 -0.81 -5.26
N VAL A 110 1.35 -1.84 -6.02
CA VAL A 110 2.28 -2.61 -6.89
C VAL A 110 3.00 -1.70 -7.89
N LEU A 111 2.27 -0.81 -8.56
CA LEU A 111 2.86 0.10 -9.54
C LEU A 111 3.71 1.22 -8.92
N LYS A 112 3.46 1.60 -7.66
CA LYS A 112 4.35 2.52 -6.93
C LYS A 112 5.60 1.81 -6.45
N SER A 113 5.46 0.62 -5.88
CA SER A 113 6.59 -0.19 -5.42
C SER A 113 7.53 -0.54 -6.57
N GLY A 114 7.01 -0.91 -7.75
CA GLY A 114 7.85 -1.13 -8.94
C GLY A 114 8.69 0.10 -9.31
N LYS A 115 8.10 1.30 -9.26
CA LYS A 115 8.83 2.55 -9.54
C LYS A 115 9.85 2.90 -8.48
N VAL A 116 9.52 2.70 -7.20
CA VAL A 116 10.46 2.94 -6.09
C VAL A 116 11.62 1.95 -6.15
N ILE A 117 11.36 0.69 -6.52
CA ILE A 117 12.40 -0.32 -6.70
C ILE A 117 13.30 0.05 -7.87
N GLU A 118 12.75 0.50 -9.00
CA GLU A 118 13.53 0.95 -10.16
C GLU A 118 14.38 2.19 -9.83
N GLU A 119 13.79 3.22 -9.24
CA GLU A 119 14.48 4.47 -8.86
C GLU A 119 15.49 4.28 -7.74
N LYS A 120 15.27 3.32 -6.83
CA LYS A 120 16.23 2.97 -5.79
C LYS A 120 17.13 1.80 -6.15
N SER A 121 16.99 1.14 -7.30
CA SER A 121 17.81 -0.03 -7.64
C SER A 121 19.30 0.32 -7.65
N ASP A 122 19.66 1.46 -8.23
CA ASP A 122 21.03 1.99 -8.18
C ASP A 122 21.50 2.26 -6.74
N SER A 123 20.66 2.89 -5.90
CA SER A 123 20.99 3.14 -4.48
C SER A 123 21.02 1.87 -3.63
N LEU A 124 20.22 0.85 -3.98
CA LEU A 124 20.16 -0.43 -3.30
C LEU A 124 21.34 -1.30 -3.70
N GLU A 125 21.81 -1.20 -4.95
CA GLU A 125 23.06 -1.82 -5.39
C GLU A 125 24.24 -1.23 -4.63
N ASP A 126 24.29 0.09 -4.46
CA ASP A 126 25.33 0.75 -3.66
C ASP A 126 25.23 0.39 -2.17
N ILE A 127 24.03 0.36 -1.57
CA ILE A 127 23.85 -0.05 -0.17
C ILE A 127 24.20 -1.54 0.03
N VAL A 128 23.89 -2.40 -0.94
CA VAL A 128 24.24 -3.82 -0.90
C VAL A 128 25.75 -4.00 -1.06
N LYS A 129 26.40 -3.25 -1.95
CA LYS A 129 27.87 -3.22 -2.07
C LYS A 129 28.53 -2.72 -0.79
N ASP A 130 28.07 -1.61 -0.23
CA ASP A 130 28.55 -1.06 1.06
C ASP A 130 28.35 -2.05 2.21
N THR A 131 27.25 -2.81 2.22
CA THR A 131 26.97 -3.81 3.27
C THR A 131 27.81 -5.07 3.08
N ILE A 132 28.09 -5.46 1.82
CA ILE A 132 29.00 -6.56 1.50
C ILE A 132 30.44 -6.17 1.84
N GLU A 133 30.87 -4.94 1.55
CA GLU A 133 32.18 -4.41 1.95
C GLU A 133 32.31 -4.34 3.46
N LYS A 134 31.34 -3.74 4.18
CA LYS A 134 31.34 -3.74 5.65
C LYS A 134 31.27 -5.14 6.24
N GLY A 135 30.53 -6.06 5.62
CA GLY A 135 30.48 -7.45 6.03
C GLY A 135 31.82 -8.16 5.82
N LYS A 136 32.55 -7.81 4.75
CA LYS A 136 33.89 -8.31 4.47
C LYS A 136 34.91 -7.74 5.43
N ASP A 137 34.82 -6.45 5.77
CA ASP A 137 35.63 -5.80 6.80
C ASP A 137 35.40 -6.45 8.17
N ILE A 138 34.15 -6.75 8.54
CA ILE A 138 33.82 -7.46 9.79
C ILE A 138 34.40 -8.88 9.79
N ILE A 139 34.36 -9.59 8.64
CA ILE A 139 34.95 -10.93 8.52
C ILE A 139 36.49 -10.87 8.56
N GLU A 140 37.10 -9.85 7.97
CA GLU A 140 38.54 -9.59 8.02
C GLU A 140 38.98 -9.21 9.44
N ASP A 141 38.24 -8.35 10.15
CA ASP A 141 38.47 -8.00 11.55
C ASP A 141 38.34 -9.19 12.50
N ILE A 142 37.39 -10.11 12.24
CA ILE A 142 37.26 -11.36 13.01
C ILE A 142 38.40 -12.33 12.69
N LYS A 143 38.95 -12.27 11.47
CA LYS A 143 40.07 -13.13 11.04
C LYS A 143 41.43 -12.59 11.51
N SER A 144 41.59 -11.27 11.60
CA SER A 144 42.81 -10.59 12.04
C SER A 144 42.94 -10.50 13.56
N ASN A 145 41.83 -10.42 14.31
CA ASN A 145 41.83 -10.42 15.79
C ASN A 145 42.12 -11.79 16.46
N ASN A 146 42.61 -12.80 15.71
CA ASN A 146 43.03 -14.07 16.31
C ASN A 146 44.50 -14.08 16.76
N GLU A 147 45.26 -13.01 16.51
CA GLU A 147 46.64 -12.90 16.96
C GLU A 147 46.84 -11.49 17.55
N GLU A 148 47.06 -11.45 18.87
CA GLU A 148 47.49 -10.28 19.66
C GLU A 148 46.41 -9.26 20.08
N ASP A 149 45.60 -9.61 21.09
CA ASP A 149 45.39 -8.78 22.30
C ASP A 149 44.46 -9.51 23.30
N LEU A 150 45.05 -10.44 24.05
CA LEU A 150 44.38 -11.14 25.17
C LEU A 150 45.10 -10.98 26.51
N LYS A 151 45.90 -9.92 26.71
CA LYS A 151 46.57 -9.67 27.99
C LYS A 151 46.71 -8.18 28.32
N GLU A 152 45.68 -7.62 28.94
CA GLU A 152 45.61 -6.46 29.86
C GLU A 152 44.15 -5.96 29.75
N ASP A 153 43.19 -6.27 30.61
CA ASP A 153 43.16 -6.31 32.06
C ASP A 153 42.05 -7.27 32.53
N VAL A 154 42.42 -8.36 33.19
CA VAL A 154 41.50 -9.17 34.01
C VAL A 154 41.89 -8.99 35.47
N ASN A 155 41.49 -7.88 36.09
CA ASN A 155 40.96 -7.87 37.46
C ASN A 155 40.47 -6.48 37.91
N LYS A 156 39.15 -6.29 37.98
CA LYS A 156 38.47 -5.58 39.09
C LYS A 156 36.95 -5.80 39.03
N GLU A 157 36.53 -6.78 39.82
CA GLU A 157 35.27 -6.82 40.60
C GLU A 157 33.96 -6.44 39.88
N SER A 158 33.10 -7.40 39.56
CA SER A 158 32.09 -7.88 40.51
C SER A 158 31.45 -6.76 41.36
N SER A 159 30.38 -6.15 40.86
CA SER A 159 29.07 -6.22 41.54
C SER A 159 28.00 -5.56 40.70
N ALA A 160 27.06 -6.36 40.22
CA ALA A 160 25.74 -5.87 39.86
C ALA A 160 25.11 -5.31 41.14
N LYS A 161 25.24 -4.00 41.38
CA LYS A 161 24.50 -3.32 42.44
C LYS A 161 22.99 -3.57 42.19
N PRO A 162 22.23 -4.10 43.16
CA PRO A 162 20.80 -4.31 42.97
C PRO A 162 20.13 -2.94 42.74
N LYS A 163 19.56 -2.74 41.55
CA LYS A 163 18.82 -1.52 41.24
C LYS A 163 17.56 -1.50 42.12
N LYS A 164 17.46 -0.51 43.02
CA LYS A 164 16.27 -0.28 43.86
C LYS A 164 14.99 -0.26 43.01
N SER A 165 13.94 -0.92 43.49
CA SER A 165 12.65 -0.99 42.82
C SER A 165 12.02 0.39 42.67
N ALA A 166 11.25 0.61 41.60
CA ALA A 166 10.60 1.89 41.31
C ALA A 166 9.77 2.43 42.50
N ARG A 167 9.22 1.53 43.31
CA ARG A 167 8.44 1.87 44.52
C ARG A 167 9.31 2.51 45.62
N GLU A 168 10.51 1.98 45.85
CA GLU A 168 11.44 2.55 46.84
C GLU A 168 11.97 3.92 46.38
N ARG A 169 12.17 4.10 45.07
CA ARG A 169 12.57 5.40 44.50
C ARG A 169 11.48 6.48 44.67
N LEU A 170 10.21 6.09 44.65
CA LEU A 170 9.08 6.99 44.86
C LEU A 170 8.86 7.30 46.35
N LYS A 171 9.18 6.35 47.24
CA LYS A 171 9.16 6.57 48.69
C LYS A 171 10.29 7.49 49.16
N ASP A 172 11.52 7.30 48.67
CA ASP A 172 12.67 8.20 48.99
C ASP A 172 12.41 9.65 48.56
N LYS A 173 11.61 9.87 47.51
CA LYS A 173 11.24 11.21 47.03
C LYS A 173 10.03 11.83 47.75
N GLY A 174 9.48 11.15 48.77
CA GLY A 174 8.40 11.68 49.59
C GLY A 174 7.01 11.70 48.93
N TYR A 175 6.85 11.05 47.77
CA TYR A 175 5.57 10.96 47.07
C TYR A 175 4.66 9.83 47.60
N LEU A 176 5.21 8.95 48.44
CA LEU A 176 4.49 7.87 49.13
C LEU A 176 4.95 7.89 50.60
N LYS A 177 4.02 7.91 51.56
CA LYS A 177 4.34 7.67 52.98
C LYS A 177 4.55 6.18 53.25
#